data_AF-A0ABD5N1N4-F1
#
_entry.id   AF-A0ABD5N1N4-F1
#
_cell.length_a   1.000
_cell.length_b   1.000
_cell.length_c   1.000
_cell.angle_alpha   90.00
_cell.angle_beta   90.00
_cell.angle_gamma   90.00
#
_symmetry.space_group_name_H-M   'P 1'
#
loop_
_entity.id
_entity.type
_entity.pdbx_description
1 polymer ?
#
loop_
_entity_poly.entity_id
_entity_poly.type
_entity_poly.pdbx_seq_one_letter_code
_entity_poly.pdbx_strand_id
1 'polypeptide(L)'
;SKNAIVVTDGAEDEFVLPLIESRFKVDSVRRVIVKQSQNLESIYYIIKELFSDPKVSRTFFIPVGLACLIYAVSVFAGYPQGAIISIMAFIGIYMLFRGFGLEDIIEDFTENLKQSFYGGRISFVTYVAAAILVFIGITQGLARCWELESQGLLLIVIFINASIWWFVASGLLSWVGRIIDSYLGKERVGRYWVLPFFLLAAGVILWGGSACAILLNQGFRSAAIQYLMISIVGAVIIAFIGVGLSTYIKMLEGRPSPI
;
A
#
# COMPACT_ATOMS: atom_id res chain seq x y z
N SER A 1 33.44 19.20 66.00
CA SER A 1 33.37 17.76 65.64
C SER A 1 34.26 17.53 64.44
N LYS A 2 34.91 16.36 64.32
CA LYS A 2 35.64 15.98 63.10
C LYS A 2 34.69 15.18 62.22
N ASN A 3 34.37 15.67 61.03
CA ASN A 3 33.50 14.99 60.07
C ASN A 3 34.38 14.29 59.02
N ALA A 4 34.06 13.06 58.67
CA ALA A 4 34.81 12.25 57.71
C ALA A 4 33.85 11.69 56.65
N ILE A 5 34.27 11.69 55.39
CA ILE A 5 33.51 11.13 54.26
C ILE A 5 34.29 9.90 53.76
N VAL A 6 33.67 8.73 53.82
CA VAL A 6 34.26 7.46 53.40
C VAL A 6 33.75 7.12 52.00
N VAL A 7 34.65 6.88 51.07
CA VAL A 7 34.35 6.45 49.70
C VAL A 7 35.05 5.11 49.47
N THR A 8 34.29 4.08 49.13
CA THR A 8 34.78 2.72 48.83
C THR A 8 34.21 2.27 47.49
N ASP A 9 35.00 1.52 46.73
CA ASP A 9 34.73 1.11 45.36
C ASP A 9 34.24 -0.35 45.20
N GLY A 10 34.04 -1.09 46.31
CA GLY A 10 33.74 -2.52 46.22
C GLY A 10 33.01 -3.13 47.42
N ALA A 11 32.34 -4.25 47.18
CA ALA A 11 31.61 -5.01 48.20
C ALA A 11 32.53 -5.72 49.23
N GLU A 12 33.82 -5.88 48.93
CA GLU A 12 34.80 -6.48 49.85
C GLU A 12 35.20 -5.52 50.99
N ASP A 13 35.07 -4.22 50.78
CA ASP A 13 35.40 -3.18 51.77
C ASP A 13 34.25 -2.87 52.73
N GLU A 14 33.10 -3.54 52.54
CA GLU A 14 31.94 -3.38 53.41
C GLU A 14 32.16 -3.94 54.83
N PHE A 15 33.15 -4.83 54.98
CA PHE A 15 33.58 -5.37 56.27
C PHE A 15 34.37 -4.36 57.12
N VAL A 16 34.86 -3.25 56.54
CA VAL A 16 35.67 -2.24 57.25
C VAL A 16 34.81 -1.08 57.77
N LEU A 17 33.59 -0.90 57.24
CA LEU A 17 32.61 0.11 57.65
C LEU A 17 32.32 0.13 59.17
N PRO A 18 32.11 -1.03 59.85
CA PRO A 18 31.84 -1.06 61.28
C PRO A 18 33.01 -0.54 62.13
N LEU A 19 34.25 -0.71 61.65
CA LEU A 19 35.44 -0.22 62.34
C LEU A 19 35.53 1.31 62.30
N ILE A 20 35.13 1.92 61.18
CA ILE A 20 35.16 3.38 60.99
C ILE A 20 34.00 4.05 61.75
N GLU A 21 32.79 3.45 61.71
CA GLU A 21 31.63 3.93 62.49
C GLU A 21 31.86 3.92 64.00
N SER A 22 32.73 3.02 64.51
CA SER A 22 33.08 2.97 65.94
C SER A 22 33.83 4.20 66.46
N ARG A 23 34.44 4.99 65.56
CA ARG A 23 35.29 6.15 65.91
C ARG A 23 34.76 7.47 65.39
N PHE A 24 33.93 7.47 64.35
CA PHE A 24 33.36 8.68 63.74
C PHE A 24 31.89 8.47 63.39
N LYS A 25 31.05 9.47 63.66
CA LYS A 25 29.63 9.45 63.26
C LYS A 25 29.55 9.57 61.73
N VAL A 26 29.11 8.51 61.06
CA VAL A 26 28.86 8.51 59.62
C VAL A 26 27.42 8.96 59.38
N ASP A 27 27.23 10.14 58.81
CA ASP A 27 25.89 10.72 58.63
C ASP A 27 25.16 10.19 57.38
N SER A 28 25.86 9.64 56.38
CA SER A 28 25.21 9.02 55.21
C SER A 28 26.14 8.11 54.40
N VAL A 29 25.62 6.97 53.94
CA VAL A 29 26.29 6.09 52.95
C VAL A 29 25.50 6.15 51.65
N ARG A 30 26.13 6.60 50.55
CA ARG A 30 25.53 6.59 49.21
C ARG A 30 26.19 5.53 48.33
N ARG A 31 25.46 4.46 48.03
CA ARG A 31 25.87 3.45 47.05
C ARG A 31 25.56 3.96 45.65
N VAL A 32 26.58 4.05 44.80
CA VAL A 32 26.44 4.36 43.37
C VAL A 32 26.69 3.06 42.61
N ILE A 33 25.63 2.42 42.12
CA ILE A 33 25.72 1.19 41.34
C ILE A 33 25.91 1.59 39.87
N VAL A 34 27.10 1.37 39.34
CA VAL A 34 27.40 1.60 37.92
C VAL A 34 27.08 0.31 37.15
N LYS A 35 25.98 0.28 36.40
CA LYS A 35 25.67 -0.82 35.46
C LYS A 35 26.65 -0.75 34.29
N GLN A 36 27.58 -1.70 34.17
CA GLN A 36 28.35 -1.88 32.94
C GLN A 36 27.52 -2.66 31.91
N SER A 37 27.51 -2.19 30.68
CA SER A 37 26.74 -2.74 29.57
C SER A 37 27.30 -4.08 29.07
N GLN A 38 26.54 -5.17 29.22
CA GLN A 38 26.76 -6.41 28.47
C GLN A 38 26.32 -6.23 27.01
N ASN A 39 27.17 -5.59 26.21
CA ASN A 39 26.80 -5.08 24.89
C ASN A 39 26.75 -6.16 23.78
N LEU A 40 27.45 -7.29 23.93
CA LEU A 40 27.52 -8.35 22.91
C LEU A 40 26.40 -9.38 22.99
N GLU A 41 26.04 -9.78 24.21
CA GLU A 41 24.90 -10.69 24.44
C GLU A 41 23.59 -10.02 23.99
N SER A 42 23.47 -8.71 24.21
CA SER A 42 22.35 -7.89 23.77
C SER A 42 22.14 -7.95 22.24
N ILE A 43 23.19 -7.89 21.41
CA ILE A 43 23.06 -7.94 19.95
C ILE A 43 22.57 -9.30 19.46
N TYR A 44 23.10 -10.40 20.04
CA TYR A 44 22.64 -11.75 19.69
C TYR A 44 21.16 -11.94 20.03
N TYR A 45 20.72 -11.47 21.20
CA TYR A 45 19.31 -11.53 21.57
C TYR A 45 18.44 -10.63 20.68
N ILE A 46 18.88 -9.42 20.33
CA ILE A 46 18.14 -8.54 19.41
C ILE A 46 17.98 -9.20 18.03
N ILE A 47 19.05 -9.77 17.46
CA ILE A 47 18.97 -10.45 16.15
C ILE A 47 18.10 -11.70 16.25
N LYS A 48 18.26 -12.50 17.31
CA LYS A 48 17.46 -13.70 17.55
C LYS A 48 15.98 -13.37 17.71
N GLU A 49 15.65 -12.32 18.46
CA GLU A 49 14.28 -11.87 18.70
C GLU A 49 13.67 -11.30 17.40
N LEU A 50 14.44 -10.53 16.64
CA LEU A 50 14.06 -10.03 15.31
C LEU A 50 13.74 -11.18 14.34
N PHE A 51 14.50 -12.28 14.36
CA PHE A 51 14.24 -13.45 13.51
C PHE A 51 13.18 -14.41 14.09
N SER A 52 12.96 -14.38 15.41
CA SER A 52 11.92 -15.18 16.07
C SER A 52 10.54 -14.57 15.91
N ASP A 53 10.47 -13.26 15.65
CA ASP A 53 9.22 -12.57 15.35
C ASP A 53 8.66 -13.07 14.00
N PRO A 54 7.49 -13.76 13.98
CA PRO A 54 6.95 -14.35 12.76
C PRO A 54 6.59 -13.30 11.71
N LYS A 55 6.30 -12.06 12.14
CA LYS A 55 6.06 -10.93 11.24
C LYS A 55 7.34 -10.53 10.51
N VAL A 56 8.44 -10.34 11.24
CA VAL A 56 9.71 -9.91 10.66
C VAL A 56 10.36 -11.02 9.83
N SER A 57 10.29 -12.25 10.33
CA SER A 57 10.73 -13.45 9.62
C SER A 57 10.06 -13.59 8.25
N ARG A 58 8.71 -13.56 8.18
CA ARG A 58 8.01 -13.63 6.88
C ARG A 58 8.39 -12.48 5.95
N THR A 59 8.56 -11.29 6.50
CA THR A 59 8.91 -10.09 5.72
C THR A 59 10.25 -10.22 5.00
N PHE A 60 11.24 -10.78 5.69
CA PHE A 60 12.60 -10.84 5.18
C PHE A 60 12.87 -12.14 4.42
N PHE A 61 12.38 -13.27 4.92
CA PHE A 61 12.65 -14.57 4.32
C PHE A 61 11.80 -14.87 3.09
N ILE A 62 10.59 -14.32 2.96
CA ILE A 62 9.77 -14.56 1.75
C ILE A 62 10.45 -13.98 0.51
N PRO A 63 10.90 -12.70 0.48
CA PRO A 63 11.57 -12.15 -0.69
C PRO A 63 12.87 -12.88 -1.03
N VAL A 64 13.67 -13.18 -0.01
CA VAL A 64 14.96 -13.86 -0.17
C VAL A 64 14.76 -15.28 -0.68
N GLY A 65 13.84 -16.03 -0.09
CA GLY A 65 13.53 -17.40 -0.50
C GLY A 65 12.99 -17.48 -1.93
N LEU A 66 12.08 -16.58 -2.30
CA LEU A 66 11.57 -16.50 -3.67
C LEU A 66 12.65 -16.07 -4.67
N ALA A 67 13.52 -15.12 -4.32
CA ALA A 67 14.64 -14.74 -5.17
C ALA A 67 15.58 -15.93 -5.45
N CYS A 68 15.92 -16.71 -4.42
CA CYS A 68 16.72 -17.93 -4.56
C CYS A 68 16.01 -18.97 -5.44
N LEU A 69 14.70 -19.17 -5.28
CA LEU A 69 13.92 -20.09 -6.12
C LEU A 69 13.88 -19.66 -7.58
N ILE A 70 13.60 -18.38 -7.84
CA ILE A 70 13.60 -17.83 -9.21
C ILE A 70 14.96 -18.07 -9.84
N TYR A 71 16.06 -17.79 -9.13
CA TYR A 71 17.40 -18.02 -9.62
C TYR A 71 17.63 -19.50 -9.98
N ALA A 72 17.32 -20.41 -9.06
CA ALA A 72 17.51 -21.85 -9.27
C ALA A 72 16.71 -22.37 -10.48
N VAL A 73 15.44 -21.97 -10.61
CA VAL A 73 14.57 -22.35 -11.72
C VAL A 73 15.07 -21.79 -13.05
N SER A 74 15.48 -20.52 -13.09
CA SER A 74 16.00 -19.90 -14.31
C SER A 74 17.32 -20.52 -14.79
N VAL A 75 18.21 -20.89 -13.87
CA VAL A 75 19.44 -21.63 -14.20
C VAL A 75 19.10 -23.02 -14.72
N PHE A 76 18.17 -23.72 -14.07
CA PHE A 76 17.71 -25.05 -14.51
C PHE A 76 17.06 -25.01 -15.90
N ALA A 77 16.31 -23.96 -16.21
CA ALA A 77 15.68 -23.74 -17.52
C ALA A 77 16.68 -23.27 -18.62
N GLY A 78 17.97 -23.11 -18.30
CA GLY A 78 18.99 -22.68 -19.25
C GLY A 78 18.94 -21.19 -19.61
N TYR A 79 18.22 -20.36 -18.84
CA TYR A 79 18.10 -18.92 -19.07
C TYR A 79 18.53 -18.09 -17.85
N PRO A 80 19.82 -18.12 -17.47
CA PRO A 80 20.33 -17.47 -16.27
C PRO A 80 20.28 -15.93 -16.34
N GLN A 81 20.35 -15.32 -17.53
CA GLN A 81 20.22 -13.85 -17.64
C GLN A 81 18.82 -13.36 -17.25
N GLY A 82 17.77 -14.15 -17.54
CA GLY A 82 16.40 -13.81 -17.15
C GLY A 82 16.19 -13.81 -15.64
N ALA A 83 16.97 -14.61 -14.91
CA ALA A 83 16.88 -14.74 -13.46
C ALA A 83 17.00 -13.37 -12.77
N ILE A 84 18.00 -12.57 -13.15
CA ILE A 84 18.30 -11.28 -12.52
C ILE A 84 17.14 -10.31 -12.74
N ILE A 85 16.60 -10.28 -13.96
CA ILE A 85 15.46 -9.42 -14.33
C ILE A 85 14.23 -9.83 -13.52
N SER A 86 13.93 -11.12 -13.44
CA SER A 86 12.78 -11.66 -12.69
C SER A 86 12.92 -11.42 -11.18
N ILE A 87 14.11 -11.58 -10.61
CA ILE A 87 14.38 -11.33 -9.19
C ILE A 87 14.18 -9.85 -8.87
N MET A 88 14.75 -8.94 -9.68
CA MET A 88 14.59 -7.51 -9.46
C MET A 88 13.15 -7.05 -9.64
N ALA A 89 12.44 -7.59 -10.64
CA ALA A 89 11.02 -7.32 -10.81
C ALA A 89 10.20 -7.78 -9.59
N PHE A 90 10.46 -9.00 -9.12
CA PHE A 90 9.77 -9.56 -7.96
C PHE A 90 10.04 -8.77 -6.67
N ILE A 91 11.30 -8.44 -6.38
CA ILE A 91 11.68 -7.63 -5.22
C ILE A 91 11.06 -6.23 -5.31
N GLY A 92 11.11 -5.60 -6.49
CA GLY A 92 10.50 -4.29 -6.71
C GLY A 92 8.99 -4.30 -6.44
N ILE A 93 8.28 -5.30 -6.98
CA ILE A 93 6.83 -5.48 -6.74
C ILE A 93 6.58 -5.71 -5.25
N TYR A 94 7.35 -6.58 -4.59
CA TYR A 94 7.23 -6.85 -3.16
C TYR A 94 7.41 -5.59 -2.31
N MET A 95 8.43 -4.80 -2.61
CA MET A 95 8.71 -3.54 -1.89
C MET A 95 7.61 -2.50 -2.09
N LEU A 96 7.08 -2.36 -3.30
CA LEU A 96 5.95 -1.45 -3.55
C LEU A 96 4.71 -1.92 -2.79
N PHE A 97 4.41 -3.21 -2.87
CA PHE A 97 3.26 -3.80 -2.20
C PHE A 97 3.28 -3.53 -0.70
N ARG A 98 4.45 -3.70 -0.09
CA ARG A 98 4.67 -3.47 1.33
C ARG A 98 4.78 -2.00 1.71
N GLY A 99 5.44 -1.19 0.88
CA GLY A 99 5.64 0.24 1.11
C GLY A 99 4.34 1.05 1.09
N PHE A 100 3.36 0.60 0.30
CA PHE A 100 2.03 1.21 0.25
C PHE A 100 1.04 0.67 1.29
N GLY A 101 1.42 -0.33 2.11
CA GLY A 101 0.50 -0.95 3.05
C GLY A 101 -0.68 -1.64 2.37
N LEU A 102 -0.48 -2.21 1.16
CA LEU A 102 -1.56 -2.88 0.42
C LEU A 102 -2.07 -4.14 1.12
N GLU A 103 -1.32 -4.66 2.08
CA GLU A 103 -1.65 -5.82 2.91
C GLU A 103 -3.02 -5.63 3.60
N ASP A 104 -3.19 -4.52 4.33
CA ASP A 104 -4.41 -4.21 5.05
C ASP A 104 -5.60 -4.00 4.10
N ILE A 105 -5.36 -3.34 2.95
CA ILE A 105 -6.40 -3.08 1.93
C ILE A 105 -6.93 -4.38 1.34
N ILE A 106 -6.07 -5.37 1.12
CA ILE A 106 -6.47 -6.67 0.57
C ILE A 106 -7.16 -7.52 1.62
N GLU A 107 -6.71 -7.48 2.89
CA GLU A 107 -7.40 -8.17 3.99
C GLU A 107 -8.83 -7.63 4.13
N ASP A 108 -8.99 -6.31 4.21
CA ASP A 108 -10.30 -5.64 4.25
C ASP A 108 -11.15 -6.00 3.03
N PHE A 109 -10.57 -6.00 1.84
CA PHE A 109 -11.29 -6.37 0.62
C PHE A 109 -11.75 -7.83 0.66
N THR A 110 -10.92 -8.73 1.16
CA THR A 110 -11.21 -10.17 1.26
C THR A 110 -12.30 -10.44 2.30
N GLU A 111 -12.25 -9.76 3.44
CA GLU A 111 -13.29 -9.84 4.47
C GLU A 111 -14.62 -9.32 3.95
N ASN A 112 -14.62 -8.16 3.29
CA ASN A 112 -15.81 -7.59 2.65
C ASN A 112 -16.39 -8.55 1.60
N LEU A 113 -15.54 -9.18 0.78
CA LEU A 113 -15.98 -10.19 -0.20
C LEU A 113 -16.64 -11.40 0.47
N LYS A 114 -16.04 -11.92 1.55
CA LYS A 114 -16.62 -13.04 2.31
C LYS A 114 -17.95 -12.65 2.92
N GLN A 115 -18.03 -11.49 3.57
CA GLN A 115 -19.28 -11.00 4.16
C GLN A 115 -20.37 -10.79 3.11
N SER A 116 -20.03 -10.25 1.92
CA SER A 116 -20.96 -10.13 0.81
C SER A 116 -21.42 -11.49 0.29
N PHE A 117 -20.53 -12.48 0.20
CA PHE A 117 -20.86 -13.84 -0.24
C PHE A 117 -21.81 -14.55 0.73
N TYR A 118 -21.46 -14.57 2.03
CA TYR A 118 -22.29 -15.21 3.05
C TYR A 118 -23.59 -14.43 3.34
N GLY A 119 -23.58 -13.12 3.12
CA GLY A 119 -24.75 -12.25 3.26
C GLY A 119 -25.69 -12.24 2.05
N GLY A 120 -25.43 -13.01 0.99
CA GLY A 120 -26.27 -13.05 -0.21
C GLY A 120 -26.37 -11.72 -0.95
N ARG A 121 -25.34 -10.88 -0.85
CA ARG A 121 -25.33 -9.51 -1.37
C ARG A 121 -25.02 -9.46 -2.86
N ILE A 122 -25.73 -8.63 -3.63
CA ILE A 122 -25.55 -8.44 -5.07
C ILE A 122 -24.18 -7.85 -5.40
N SER A 123 -23.54 -7.10 -4.47
CA SER A 123 -22.16 -6.60 -4.66
C SER A 123 -21.17 -7.72 -4.93
N PHE A 124 -21.39 -8.93 -4.38
CA PHE A 124 -20.48 -10.06 -4.62
C PHE A 124 -20.37 -10.37 -6.11
N VAL A 125 -21.51 -10.48 -6.80
CA VAL A 125 -21.54 -10.77 -8.25
C VAL A 125 -20.87 -9.66 -9.03
N THR A 126 -21.12 -8.39 -8.67
CA THR A 126 -20.49 -7.26 -9.35
C THR A 126 -18.99 -7.15 -9.09
N TYR A 127 -18.50 -7.54 -7.90
CA TYR A 127 -17.06 -7.55 -7.62
C TYR A 127 -16.35 -8.63 -8.42
N VAL A 128 -16.96 -9.83 -8.54
CA VAL A 128 -16.43 -10.89 -9.40
C VAL A 128 -16.40 -10.44 -10.86
N ALA A 129 -17.49 -9.84 -11.35
CA ALA A 129 -17.53 -9.31 -12.70
C ALA A 129 -16.51 -8.17 -12.92
N ALA A 130 -16.32 -7.28 -11.94
CA ALA A 130 -15.32 -6.23 -11.96
C ALA A 130 -13.88 -6.79 -12.00
N ALA A 131 -13.59 -7.86 -11.26
CA ALA A 131 -12.31 -8.55 -11.31
C ALA A 131 -12.05 -9.16 -12.70
N ILE A 132 -13.07 -9.73 -13.34
CA ILE A 132 -12.99 -10.23 -14.71
C ILE A 132 -12.69 -9.08 -15.68
N LEU A 133 -13.34 -7.92 -15.54
CA LEU A 133 -13.06 -6.75 -16.37
C LEU A 133 -11.62 -6.23 -16.21
N VAL A 134 -11.07 -6.24 -14.99
CA VAL A 134 -9.65 -5.91 -14.76
C VAL A 134 -8.75 -6.89 -15.50
N PHE A 135 -9.04 -8.18 -15.40
CA PHE A 135 -8.27 -9.22 -16.10
C PHE A 135 -8.32 -9.05 -17.63
N ILE A 136 -9.50 -8.74 -18.18
CA ILE A 136 -9.65 -8.40 -19.61
C ILE A 136 -8.84 -7.15 -19.96
N GLY A 137 -8.86 -6.12 -19.12
CA GLY A 137 -8.08 -4.90 -19.33
C GLY A 137 -6.58 -5.18 -19.38
N ILE A 138 -6.05 -5.99 -18.46
CA ILE A 138 -4.64 -6.37 -18.44
C ILE A 138 -4.27 -7.17 -19.69
N THR A 139 -5.06 -8.20 -20.01
CA THR A 139 -4.78 -9.07 -21.18
C THR A 139 -4.84 -8.29 -22.49
N GLN A 140 -5.83 -7.41 -22.66
CA GLN A 140 -5.92 -6.56 -23.86
C GLN A 140 -4.78 -5.55 -23.93
N GLY A 141 -4.39 -4.93 -22.80
CA GLY A 141 -3.26 -4.01 -22.74
C GLY A 141 -1.95 -4.68 -23.16
N LEU A 142 -1.67 -5.85 -22.59
CA LEU A 142 -0.49 -6.65 -22.93
C LEU A 142 -0.51 -7.10 -24.39
N ALA A 143 -1.65 -7.57 -24.90
CA ALA A 143 -1.80 -7.97 -26.29
C ALA A 143 -1.44 -6.83 -27.25
N ARG A 144 -1.94 -5.61 -26.98
CA ARG A 144 -1.60 -4.43 -27.78
C ARG A 144 -0.12 -4.06 -27.71
N CYS A 145 0.51 -4.18 -26.54
CA CYS A 145 1.95 -3.95 -26.40
C CYS A 145 2.78 -4.93 -27.23
N TRP A 146 2.35 -6.20 -27.30
CA TRP A 146 3.00 -7.23 -28.11
C TRP A 146 2.80 -7.00 -29.61
N GLU A 147 1.58 -6.67 -30.05
CA GLU A 147 1.29 -6.41 -31.47
C GLU A 147 2.11 -5.26 -32.06
N LEU A 148 2.37 -4.22 -31.28
CA LEU A 148 3.05 -3.00 -31.74
C LEU A 148 4.57 -3.06 -31.57
N GLU A 149 5.13 -4.17 -31.07
CA GLU A 149 6.56 -4.34 -30.71
C GLU A 149 7.16 -3.11 -30.01
N SER A 150 6.35 -2.44 -29.19
CA SER A 150 6.69 -1.14 -28.63
C SER A 150 7.78 -1.27 -27.56
N GLN A 151 8.79 -0.40 -27.60
CA GLN A 151 9.88 -0.37 -26.62
C GLN A 151 9.88 0.92 -25.79
N GLY A 152 10.39 0.83 -24.57
CA GLY A 152 10.56 1.99 -23.68
C GLY A 152 9.25 2.59 -23.18
N LEU A 153 9.22 3.92 -23.02
CA LEU A 153 8.09 4.65 -22.43
C LEU A 153 6.78 4.50 -23.23
N LEU A 154 6.87 4.23 -24.54
CA LEU A 154 5.70 4.06 -25.41
C LEU A 154 4.87 2.83 -25.02
N LEU A 155 5.50 1.78 -24.48
CA LEU A 155 4.83 0.57 -24.03
C LEU A 155 3.81 0.86 -22.92
N ILE A 156 4.21 1.68 -21.94
CA ILE A 156 3.35 2.09 -20.83
C ILE A 156 2.17 2.91 -21.35
N VAL A 157 2.43 3.82 -22.30
CA VAL A 157 1.40 4.66 -22.91
C VAL A 157 0.36 3.84 -23.66
N ILE A 158 0.80 2.87 -24.48
CA ILE A 158 -0.08 1.98 -25.25
C ILE A 158 -0.90 1.10 -24.31
N PHE A 159 -0.28 0.57 -23.26
CA PHE A 159 -0.97 -0.21 -22.23
C PHE A 159 -2.09 0.59 -21.59
N ILE A 160 -1.79 1.82 -21.12
CA ILE A 160 -2.79 2.70 -20.52
C ILE A 160 -3.93 2.96 -21.50
N ASN A 161 -3.62 3.28 -22.76
CA ASN A 161 -4.64 3.59 -23.76
C ASN A 161 -5.61 2.43 -24.00
N ALA A 162 -5.07 1.20 -24.07
CA ALA A 162 -5.85 -0.01 -24.33
C ALA A 162 -6.66 -0.47 -23.12
N SER A 163 -6.11 -0.36 -21.90
CA SER A 163 -6.71 -0.95 -20.70
C SER A 163 -7.65 -0.01 -19.94
N ILE A 164 -7.54 1.32 -20.13
CA ILE A 164 -8.20 2.30 -19.25
C ILE A 164 -9.71 2.14 -19.17
N TRP A 165 -10.39 1.89 -20.29
CA TRP A 165 -11.86 1.77 -20.30
C TRP A 165 -12.36 0.51 -19.59
N TRP A 166 -11.58 -0.57 -19.60
CA TRP A 166 -11.89 -1.78 -18.84
C TRP A 166 -11.74 -1.55 -17.33
N PHE A 167 -10.71 -0.80 -16.92
CA PHE A 167 -10.52 -0.42 -15.51
C PHE A 167 -11.61 0.54 -15.03
N VAL A 168 -12.00 1.51 -15.85
CA VAL A 168 -13.12 2.41 -15.55
C VAL A 168 -14.43 1.62 -15.45
N ALA A 169 -14.71 0.73 -16.39
CA ALA A 169 -15.89 -0.13 -16.36
C ALA A 169 -15.94 -1.03 -15.11
N SER A 170 -14.79 -1.60 -14.72
CA SER A 170 -14.66 -2.40 -13.50
C SER A 170 -15.01 -1.61 -12.23
N GLY A 171 -14.46 -0.39 -12.11
CA GLY A 171 -14.75 0.49 -10.96
C GLY A 171 -16.21 0.92 -10.91
N LEU A 172 -16.81 1.26 -12.07
CA LEU A 172 -18.23 1.60 -12.17
C LEU A 172 -19.12 0.42 -11.80
N LEU A 173 -18.79 -0.79 -12.27
CA LEU A 173 -19.57 -1.99 -11.96
C LEU A 173 -19.54 -2.32 -10.47
N SER A 174 -18.37 -2.21 -9.85
CA SER A 174 -18.20 -2.36 -8.40
C SER A 174 -19.01 -1.32 -7.61
N TRP A 175 -19.09 -0.08 -8.11
CA TRP A 175 -19.88 0.99 -7.52
C TRP A 175 -21.39 0.72 -7.63
N VAL A 176 -21.87 0.24 -8.79
CA VAL A 176 -23.28 -0.13 -8.99
C VAL A 176 -23.71 -1.23 -8.03
N GLY A 177 -22.90 -2.28 -7.85
CA GLY A 177 -23.21 -3.35 -6.91
C GLY A 177 -23.39 -2.87 -5.48
N ARG A 178 -22.47 -2.02 -5.02
CA ARG A 178 -22.56 -1.39 -3.70
C ARG A 178 -23.83 -0.59 -3.50
N ILE A 179 -24.26 0.15 -4.53
CA ILE A 179 -25.52 0.91 -4.49
C ILE A 179 -26.71 -0.01 -4.37
N ILE A 180 -26.78 -1.04 -5.21
CA ILE A 180 -27.90 -1.98 -5.22
C ILE A 180 -28.07 -2.63 -3.84
N ASP A 181 -26.98 -3.09 -3.24
CA ASP A 181 -27.03 -3.67 -1.89
C ASP A 181 -27.49 -2.69 -0.83
N SER A 182 -27.11 -1.44 -0.95
CA SER A 182 -27.50 -0.43 0.02
C SER A 182 -28.99 -0.08 -0.09
N TYR A 183 -29.54 -0.07 -1.31
CA TYR A 183 -30.99 0.05 -1.53
C TYR A 183 -31.77 -1.13 -0.94
N LEU A 184 -31.21 -2.34 -1.00
CA LEU A 184 -31.83 -3.57 -0.49
C LEU A 184 -31.68 -3.73 1.03
N GLY A 185 -30.55 -3.29 1.61
CA GLY A 185 -30.16 -3.50 3.00
C GLY A 185 -30.56 -2.40 4.00
N LYS A 186 -31.14 -1.27 3.55
CA LYS A 186 -31.47 -0.09 4.38
C LYS A 186 -30.28 0.57 5.10
N GLU A 187 -29.08 0.53 4.53
CA GLU A 187 -27.94 1.34 5.00
C GLU A 187 -27.88 2.68 4.23
N ARG A 188 -27.62 3.80 4.93
CA ARG A 188 -27.60 5.14 4.31
C ARG A 188 -26.36 5.34 3.42
N VAL A 189 -26.55 5.40 2.11
CA VAL A 189 -25.51 5.79 1.13
C VAL A 189 -25.43 7.29 0.96
N GLY A 190 -25.18 8.02 2.03
CA GLY A 190 -25.17 9.49 1.97
C GLY A 190 -23.91 10.11 1.36
N ARG A 191 -22.86 9.34 1.02
CA ARG A 191 -21.52 9.94 0.83
C ARG A 191 -20.70 9.57 -0.41
N TYR A 192 -21.17 8.67 -1.28
CA TYR A 192 -20.33 8.12 -2.36
C TYR A 192 -20.80 8.37 -3.80
N TRP A 193 -21.77 9.27 -4.03
CA TRP A 193 -22.28 9.60 -5.38
C TRP A 193 -21.25 10.29 -6.29
N VAL A 194 -20.20 10.85 -5.71
CA VAL A 194 -19.17 11.60 -6.42
C VAL A 194 -18.12 10.69 -7.09
N LEU A 195 -17.90 9.49 -6.52
CA LEU A 195 -16.86 8.57 -6.95
C LEU A 195 -16.92 8.13 -8.43
N PRO A 196 -18.06 7.75 -9.03
CA PRO A 196 -18.09 7.31 -10.43
C PRO A 196 -17.75 8.44 -11.40
N PHE A 197 -18.11 9.68 -11.08
CA PHE A 197 -17.79 10.85 -11.91
C PHE A 197 -16.31 11.15 -11.90
N PHE A 198 -15.65 11.07 -10.73
CA PHE A 198 -14.19 11.20 -10.68
C PHE A 198 -13.48 10.04 -11.39
N LEU A 199 -14.00 8.81 -11.27
CA LEU A 199 -13.44 7.66 -11.97
C LEU A 199 -13.53 7.83 -13.49
N LEU A 200 -14.68 8.30 -13.99
CA LEU A 200 -14.88 8.62 -15.41
C LEU A 200 -13.97 9.77 -15.87
N ALA A 201 -13.89 10.85 -15.10
CA ALA A 201 -13.02 11.98 -15.42
C ALA A 201 -11.54 11.56 -15.49
N ALA A 202 -11.07 10.77 -14.52
CA ALA A 202 -9.72 10.21 -14.52
C ALA A 202 -9.50 9.30 -15.74
N GLY A 203 -10.48 8.46 -16.09
CA GLY A 203 -10.46 7.62 -17.28
C GLY A 203 -10.28 8.43 -18.57
N VAL A 204 -11.05 9.50 -18.73
CA VAL A 204 -10.98 10.39 -19.91
C VAL A 204 -9.62 11.08 -20.00
N ILE A 205 -9.07 11.58 -18.89
CA ILE A 205 -7.73 12.22 -18.87
C ILE A 205 -6.64 11.22 -19.25
N LEU A 206 -6.66 10.02 -18.66
CA LEU A 206 -5.65 9.00 -18.93
C LEU A 206 -5.74 8.49 -20.38
N TRP A 207 -6.95 8.33 -20.90
CA TRP A 207 -7.17 7.98 -22.30
C TRP A 207 -6.69 9.10 -23.25
N GLY A 208 -7.03 10.36 -22.98
CA GLY A 208 -6.64 11.48 -23.83
C GLY A 208 -5.14 11.79 -23.77
N GLY A 209 -4.53 11.71 -22.59
CA GLY A 209 -3.08 11.86 -22.41
C GLY A 209 -2.30 10.76 -23.13
N SER A 210 -2.76 9.51 -23.04
CA SER A 210 -2.14 8.40 -23.76
C SER A 210 -2.34 8.48 -25.28
N ALA A 211 -3.53 8.85 -25.74
CA ALA A 211 -3.81 9.07 -27.16
C ALA A 211 -2.94 10.22 -27.74
N CYS A 212 -2.79 11.31 -26.98
CA CYS A 212 -1.92 12.43 -27.34
C CYS A 212 -0.47 11.96 -27.55
N ALA A 213 0.09 11.21 -26.59
CA ALA A 213 1.45 10.69 -26.67
C ALA A 213 1.65 9.74 -27.86
N ILE A 214 0.67 8.89 -28.18
CA ILE A 214 0.69 8.02 -29.37
C ILE A 214 0.68 8.85 -30.67
N LEU A 215 -0.22 9.83 -30.78
CA LEU A 215 -0.35 10.70 -31.96
C LEU A 215 0.88 11.58 -32.18
N LEU A 216 1.51 12.06 -31.10
CA LEU A 216 2.77 12.78 -31.14
C LEU A 216 3.90 11.92 -31.73
N ASN A 217 3.96 10.65 -31.34
CA ASN A 217 4.95 9.71 -31.89
C ASN A 217 4.74 9.45 -33.39
N GLN A 218 3.49 9.49 -33.86
CA GLN A 218 3.15 9.32 -35.28
C GLN A 218 3.31 10.61 -36.12
N GLY A 219 3.73 11.73 -35.50
CA GLY A 219 3.96 13.00 -36.19
C GLY A 219 2.73 13.91 -36.32
N PHE A 220 1.56 13.50 -35.86
CA PHE A 220 0.31 14.27 -35.93
C PHE A 220 0.16 15.25 -34.75
N ARG A 221 0.99 16.31 -34.72
CA ARG A 221 1.00 17.28 -33.61
C ARG A 221 -0.33 18.01 -33.39
N SER A 222 -1.00 18.46 -34.46
CA SER A 222 -2.26 19.20 -34.33
C SER A 222 -3.38 18.33 -33.73
N ALA A 223 -3.52 17.09 -34.22
CA ALA A 223 -4.48 16.14 -33.69
C ALA A 223 -4.15 15.77 -32.23
N ALA A 224 -2.89 15.52 -31.90
CA ALA A 224 -2.48 15.19 -30.53
C ALA A 224 -2.93 16.25 -29.51
N ILE A 225 -2.69 17.53 -29.81
CA ILE A 225 -3.09 18.64 -28.94
C ILE A 225 -4.62 18.74 -28.85
N GLN A 226 -5.35 18.53 -29.95
CA GLN A 226 -6.82 18.53 -29.95
C GLN A 226 -7.39 17.42 -29.05
N TYR A 227 -6.90 16.19 -29.16
CA TYR A 227 -7.33 15.08 -28.30
C TYR A 227 -7.06 15.35 -26.82
N LEU A 228 -5.90 15.92 -26.50
CA LEU A 228 -5.57 16.32 -25.13
C LEU A 228 -6.52 17.40 -24.61
N MET A 229 -6.75 18.45 -25.39
CA MET A 229 -7.67 19.54 -25.00
C MET A 229 -9.10 19.03 -24.80
N ILE A 230 -9.62 18.22 -25.72
CA ILE A 230 -10.97 17.62 -25.61
C ILE A 230 -11.05 16.76 -24.36
N SER A 231 -10.03 15.97 -24.06
CA SER A 231 -10.03 15.11 -22.86
C SER A 231 -10.01 15.91 -21.56
N ILE A 232 -9.22 16.98 -21.48
CA ILE A 232 -9.17 17.84 -20.29
C ILE A 232 -10.51 18.55 -20.09
N VAL A 233 -11.05 19.16 -21.14
CA VAL A 233 -12.34 19.85 -21.08
C VAL A 233 -13.46 18.87 -20.72
N GLY A 234 -13.49 17.69 -21.36
CA GLY A 234 -14.46 16.64 -21.06
C GLY A 234 -14.38 16.16 -19.62
N ALA A 235 -13.17 15.91 -19.10
CA ALA A 235 -12.97 15.47 -17.72
C ALA A 235 -13.37 16.54 -16.70
N VAL A 236 -13.07 17.82 -16.98
CA VAL A 236 -13.50 18.94 -16.14
C VAL A 236 -15.03 19.02 -16.11
N ILE A 237 -15.71 18.91 -17.26
CA ILE A 237 -17.18 18.91 -17.32
C ILE A 237 -17.76 17.74 -16.50
N ILE A 238 -17.23 16.52 -16.67
CA ILE A 238 -17.67 15.34 -15.92
C ILE A 238 -17.48 15.54 -14.40
N ALA A 239 -16.34 16.10 -13.99
CA ALA A 239 -16.07 16.39 -12.59
C ALA A 239 -17.03 17.44 -12.02
N PHE A 240 -17.31 18.53 -12.77
CA PHE A 240 -18.27 19.55 -12.37
C PHE A 240 -19.69 18.97 -12.22
N ILE A 241 -20.12 18.13 -13.16
CA ILE A 241 -21.40 17.42 -13.08
C ILE A 241 -21.45 16.55 -11.82
N GLY A 242 -20.38 15.81 -11.52
CA GLY A 242 -20.29 14.98 -10.33
C GLY A 242 -20.39 15.76 -9.02
N VAL A 243 -19.69 16.90 -8.93
CA VAL A 243 -19.77 17.79 -7.75
C VAL A 243 -21.16 18.41 -7.62
N GLY A 244 -21.74 18.89 -8.73
CA GLY A 244 -23.08 19.48 -8.76
C GLY A 244 -24.15 18.49 -8.30
N LEU A 245 -24.13 17.27 -8.84
CA LEU A 245 -25.07 16.20 -8.45
C LEU A 245 -24.93 15.85 -6.97
N SER A 246 -23.68 15.78 -6.46
CA SER A 246 -23.46 15.47 -5.05
C SER A 246 -23.95 16.55 -4.09
N THR A 247 -23.85 17.81 -4.51
CA THR A 247 -24.34 18.96 -3.73
C THR A 247 -25.86 18.96 -3.72
N TYR A 248 -26.49 18.66 -4.87
CA TYR A 248 -27.94 18.52 -4.97
C TYR A 248 -28.49 17.39 -4.10
N ILE A 249 -27.84 16.21 -4.09
CA ILE A 249 -28.23 15.08 -3.26
C ILE A 249 -28.08 15.41 -1.76
N LYS A 250 -26.99 16.07 -1.35
CA LYS A 250 -26.82 16.53 0.04
C LYS A 250 -27.88 17.54 0.46
N MET A 251 -28.32 18.42 -0.44
CA MET A 251 -29.41 19.37 -0.18
C MET A 251 -30.75 18.64 -0.01
N LEU A 252 -31.00 17.56 -0.75
CA LEU A 252 -32.19 16.72 -0.61
C LEU A 252 -32.19 15.91 0.71
N GLU A 253 -31.03 15.48 1.19
CA GLU A 253 -30.87 14.79 2.48
C GLU A 253 -30.95 15.73 3.70
N GLY A 254 -31.03 17.04 3.49
CA GLY A 254 -31.10 18.07 4.53
C GLY A 254 -32.51 18.44 5.01
N ARG A 255 -33.16 17.57 5.80
CA ARG A 255 -33.90 18.01 7.00
C ARG A 255 -33.25 17.36 8.22
N PRO A 256 -32.77 18.13 9.21
CA PRO A 256 -32.43 17.55 10.51
C PRO A 256 -33.74 17.20 11.24
N SER A 257 -33.84 15.98 11.78
CA SER A 257 -34.84 15.68 12.81
C SER A 257 -34.19 15.84 14.19
N PRO A 258 -34.91 16.43 15.16
CA PRO A 258 -34.35 17.02 16.37
C PRO A 258 -34.03 15.95 17.42
N ILE A 259 -32.92 16.13 18.12
CA ILE A 259 -32.74 16.39 19.58
C ILE A 259 -31.24 16.30 19.85
#